data_AF-A0A3B5MNR3-F1
#
_entry.id   AF-A0A3B5MNR3-F1
#
_cell.length_a   1.000
_cell.length_b   1.000
_cell.length_c   1.000
_cell.angle_alpha   90.00
_cell.angle_beta   90.00
_cell.angle_gamma   90.00
#
_symmetry.space_group_name_H-M   'P 1'
#
loop_
_entity.id
_entity.type
_entity.pdbx_description
1 polymer ?
#
loop_
_entity_poly.entity_id
_entity_poly.type
_entity_poly.pdbx_seq_one_letter_code
_entity_poly.pdbx_strand_id
1 'polypeptide(L)'
;MATLFPHGIVFDGILYRIIPGGYAVIGAAALTGAVTHTVSTAVICFELTGQISHILPMMVAVILANMVAQGLQPSLYDSIIQVKKLPYLPELGFGHMRFVLFAKRFNQNFYHGFIYSQRCVGKTRKSVW
;
A
#
# COMPACT_ATOMS: atom_id res chain seq x y z
N MET A 1 -6.44 -14.49 -10.61
CA MET A 1 -7.88 -14.56 -10.28
C MET A 1 -8.72 -15.10 -11.44
N ALA A 2 -8.63 -14.53 -12.65
CA ALA A 2 -9.40 -15.05 -13.81
C ALA A 2 -9.07 -16.50 -14.21
N THR A 3 -7.88 -16.99 -13.89
CA THR A 3 -7.45 -18.38 -14.13
C THR A 3 -7.87 -19.37 -13.04
N LEU A 4 -8.28 -18.88 -11.86
CA LEU A 4 -8.59 -19.71 -10.69
C LEU A 4 -10.08 -20.10 -10.63
N PHE A 5 -10.95 -19.31 -11.25
CA PHE A 5 -12.40 -19.57 -11.35
C PHE A 5 -12.88 -19.41 -12.79
N PRO A 6 -12.72 -20.44 -13.64
CA PRO A 6 -13.09 -20.37 -15.06
C PRO A 6 -14.60 -20.22 -15.31
N HIS A 7 -15.45 -20.69 -14.38
CA HIS A 7 -16.90 -20.59 -14.46
C HIS A 7 -17.50 -19.38 -13.70
N GLY A 8 -16.68 -18.47 -13.15
CA GLY A 8 -17.17 -17.36 -12.34
C GLY A 8 -17.64 -17.80 -10.95
N ILE A 9 -18.17 -16.85 -10.17
CA ILE A 9 -18.71 -17.13 -8.83
C ILE A 9 -20.23 -17.30 -8.98
N VAL A 10 -20.75 -18.46 -8.59
CA VAL A 10 -22.21 -18.70 -8.56
C VAL A 10 -22.73 -18.15 -7.25
N PHE A 11 -23.58 -17.13 -7.32
CA PHE A 11 -24.31 -16.59 -6.17
C PHE A 11 -25.80 -16.69 -6.51
N ASP A 12 -26.54 -17.49 -5.75
CA ASP A 12 -28.00 -17.65 -5.86
C ASP A 12 -28.51 -18.05 -7.26
N GLY A 13 -27.77 -18.93 -7.94
CA GLY A 13 -28.11 -19.40 -9.30
C GLY A 13 -27.74 -18.43 -10.43
N ILE A 14 -27.19 -17.26 -10.11
CA ILE A 14 -26.70 -16.27 -11.08
C ILE A 14 -25.17 -16.38 -11.18
N LEU A 15 -24.66 -16.50 -12.42
CA LEU A 15 -23.23 -16.62 -12.71
C LEU A 15 -22.60 -15.23 -12.84
N TYR A 16 -21.83 -14.83 -11.83
CA TYR A 16 -21.07 -13.57 -11.85
C TYR A 16 -19.68 -13.78 -12.43
N ARG A 17 -19.46 -13.22 -13.62
CA ARG A 17 -18.15 -13.24 -14.27
C ARG A 17 -17.27 -12.12 -13.71
N ILE A 18 -16.14 -12.49 -13.11
CA ILE A 18 -15.19 -11.54 -12.53
C ILE A 18 -14.57 -10.71 -13.66
N ILE A 19 -14.68 -9.38 -13.56
CA ILE A 19 -14.03 -8.45 -14.50
C ILE A 19 -12.65 -8.10 -13.92
N PRO A 20 -11.54 -8.65 -14.46
CA PRO A 20 -10.21 -8.43 -13.89
C PRO A 20 -9.74 -6.96 -14.01
N GLY A 21 -10.32 -6.19 -14.94
CA GLY A 21 -9.97 -4.78 -15.16
C GLY A 21 -10.17 -3.90 -13.93
N GLY A 22 -11.30 -4.03 -13.23
CA GLY A 22 -11.57 -3.21 -12.03
C GLY A 22 -10.57 -3.45 -10.92
N TYR A 23 -10.18 -4.71 -10.70
CA TYR A 23 -9.16 -5.07 -9.71
C TYR A 23 -7.76 -4.59 -10.09
N ALA A 24 -7.41 -4.62 -11.38
CA ALA A 24 -6.14 -4.11 -11.87
C ALA A 24 -6.01 -2.59 -11.62
N VAL A 25 -7.07 -1.82 -11.90
CA VAL A 25 -7.09 -0.36 -11.67
C VAL A 25 -6.97 -0.04 -10.18
N ILE A 26 -7.67 -0.76 -9.30
CA ILE A 26 -7.55 -0.58 -7.85
C ILE A 26 -6.11 -0.80 -7.37
N GLY A 27 -5.42 -1.84 -7.88
CA GLY A 27 -4.02 -2.10 -7.56
C GLY A 27 -3.07 -1.00 -8.03
N ALA A 28 -3.27 -0.51 -9.26
CA ALA A 28 -2.48 0.58 -9.82
C ALA A 28 -2.66 1.89 -9.03
N ALA A 29 -3.90 2.22 -8.65
CA ALA A 29 -4.20 3.39 -7.83
C ALA A 29 -3.57 3.28 -6.43
N ALA A 30 -3.67 2.12 -5.79
CA ALA A 30 -3.11 1.88 -4.46
C ALA A 30 -1.58 2.01 -4.44
N LEU A 31 -0.88 1.46 -5.43
CA LEU A 31 0.58 1.59 -5.53
C LEU A 31 0.99 3.06 -5.73
N THR A 32 0.30 3.76 -6.65
CA THR A 32 0.62 5.15 -6.97
C THR A 32 0.40 6.06 -5.76
N GLY A 33 -0.74 5.91 -5.07
CA GLY A 33 -1.02 6.64 -3.83
C GLY A 33 0.01 6.37 -2.73
N ALA A 34 0.44 5.12 -2.59
CA ALA A 34 1.42 4.71 -1.58
C ALA A 34 2.79 5.37 -1.80
N VAL A 35 3.24 5.44 -3.05
CA VAL A 35 4.54 6.05 -3.42
C VAL A 35 4.53 7.56 -3.19
N THR A 36 3.42 8.23 -3.48
CA THR A 36 3.27 9.68 -3.34
C THR A 36 2.78 10.12 -1.96
N HIS A 37 2.32 9.19 -1.12
CA HIS A 37 1.66 9.44 0.16
C HIS A 37 0.41 10.33 0.02
N THR A 38 -0.35 10.15 -1.06
CA THR A 38 -1.57 10.92 -1.34
C THR A 38 -2.78 10.02 -1.52
N VAL A 39 -3.95 10.48 -1.06
CA VAL A 39 -5.24 9.77 -1.25
C VAL A 39 -5.96 10.26 -2.53
N SER A 40 -5.54 11.41 -3.07
CA SER A 40 -6.13 12.01 -4.28
C SER A 40 -5.97 11.15 -5.53
N THR A 41 -4.96 10.29 -5.58
CA THR A 41 -4.74 9.34 -6.68
C THR A 41 -5.92 8.38 -6.88
N ALA A 42 -6.58 7.97 -5.79
CA ALA A 42 -7.78 7.14 -5.83
C ALA A 42 -8.95 7.89 -6.48
N VAL A 43 -9.14 9.15 -6.09
CA VAL A 43 -10.20 10.02 -6.65
C VAL A 43 -9.96 10.27 -8.14
N ILE A 44 -8.72 10.56 -8.55
CA ILE A 44 -8.37 10.76 -9.96
C ILE A 44 -8.65 9.48 -10.78
N CYS A 45 -8.23 8.31 -10.30
CA CYS A 45 -8.52 7.03 -10.98
C CYS A 45 -10.02 6.74 -11.07
N PHE A 46 -10.78 7.10 -10.03
CA PHE A 46 -12.23 6.99 -10.02
C PHE A 46 -12.87 7.88 -11.11
N GLU A 47 -12.50 9.16 -11.14
CA GLU A 47 -13.00 10.12 -12.15
C GLU A 47 -12.70 9.64 -13.58
N LEU A 48 -11.50 9.08 -13.81
CA LEU A 48 -11.10 8.52 -15.10
C LEU A 48 -11.88 7.25 -15.50
N THR A 49 -12.37 6.48 -14.53
CA THR A 49 -13.09 5.21 -14.80
C THR A 49 -14.59 5.43 -14.99
N GLY A 50 -15.17 6.51 -14.46
CA GLY A 50 -16.57 6.89 -14.72
C GLY A 50 -17.65 5.95 -14.15
N GLN A 51 -17.28 4.96 -13.31
CA GLN A 51 -18.22 4.04 -12.65
C GLN A 51 -18.08 4.10 -11.11
N ILE A 52 -19.15 4.51 -10.44
CA ILE A 52 -19.17 4.85 -8.99
C ILE A 52 -19.24 3.62 -8.07
N SER A 53 -19.71 2.48 -8.58
CA SER A 53 -19.95 1.29 -7.76
C SER A 53 -18.70 0.66 -7.14
N HIS A 54 -17.50 0.98 -7.63
CA HIS A 54 -16.22 0.45 -7.13
C HIS A 54 -15.36 1.46 -6.35
N ILE A 55 -15.92 2.61 -5.94
CA ILE A 55 -15.16 3.66 -5.24
C ILE A 55 -14.75 3.27 -3.80
N LEU A 56 -15.64 2.62 -3.06
CA LEU A 56 -15.41 2.21 -1.67
C LEU A 56 -14.19 1.27 -1.51
N PRO A 57 -14.09 0.14 -2.25
CA PRO A 57 -12.92 -0.73 -2.12
C PRO A 57 -11.63 -0.07 -2.60
N MET A 58 -11.69 0.83 -3.59
CA MET A 58 -10.54 1.58 -4.06
C MET A 58 -9.96 2.49 -2.97
N MET A 59 -10.82 3.26 -2.30
CA MET A 59 -10.42 4.16 -1.22
C MET A 59 -9.80 3.40 -0.05
N VAL A 60 -10.40 2.27 0.35
CA VAL A 60 -9.85 1.41 1.42
C VAL A 60 -8.47 0.87 1.03
N ALA A 61 -8.30 0.38 -0.20
CA ALA A 61 -7.03 -0.14 -0.68
C ALA A 61 -5.92 0.93 -0.67
N VAL A 62 -6.22 2.14 -1.13
CA VAL A 62 -5.25 3.26 -1.17
C VAL A 62 -4.89 3.74 0.23
N ILE A 63 -5.84 3.85 1.15
CA ILE A 63 -5.56 4.25 2.54
C ILE A 63 -4.66 3.22 3.22
N LEU A 64 -4.96 1.92 3.09
CA LEU A 64 -4.12 0.86 3.65
C LEU A 64 -2.71 0.89 3.08
N ALA A 65 -2.57 1.07 1.75
CA ALA A 65 -1.28 1.15 1.10
C ALA A 65 -0.48 2.39 1.56
N ASN A 66 -1.14 3.55 1.71
CA ASN A 66 -0.52 4.77 2.24
C ASN A 66 -0.05 4.59 3.68
N MET A 67 -0.84 3.94 4.54
CA MET A 67 -0.47 3.66 5.93
C MET A 67 0.78 2.77 6.02
N VAL A 68 0.88 1.76 5.15
CA VAL A 68 2.07 0.88 5.09
C VAL A 68 3.28 1.63 4.54
N ALA A 69 3.13 2.43 3.48
CA ALA A 69 4.22 3.19 2.89
C ALA A 69 4.82 4.23 3.85
N GLN A 70 3.97 4.90 4.63
CA GLN A 70 4.38 5.81 5.72
C GLN A 70 5.26 5.13 6.76
N GLY A 71 5.09 3.83 7.00
CA GLY A 71 5.91 3.09 7.95
C GLY A 71 7.29 2.67 7.42
N LEU A 72 7.47 2.56 6.10
CA LEU A 72 8.66 1.97 5.49
C LEU A 72 9.64 3.02 4.95
N GLN A 73 9.16 4.05 4.26
CA GLN A 73 10.04 4.95 3.50
C GLN A 73 9.44 6.37 3.39
N PRO A 74 10.28 7.43 3.37
CA PRO A 74 9.82 8.77 3.04
C PRO A 74 9.15 8.82 1.67
N SER A 75 8.27 9.80 1.45
CA SER A 75 7.58 9.95 0.16
C SER A 75 8.57 10.13 -0.98
N LEU A 76 8.16 9.75 -2.19
CA LEU A 76 9.00 9.91 -3.38
C LEU A 76 9.48 11.36 -3.53
N TYR A 77 8.63 12.34 -3.26
CA TYR A 77 8.99 13.76 -3.33
C TYR A 77 10.05 14.13 -2.31
N ASP A 78 9.90 13.70 -1.05
CA ASP A 78 10.89 13.95 0.00
C ASP A 78 12.24 13.32 -0.35
N SER A 79 12.22 12.10 -0.91
CA SER A 79 13.44 11.38 -1.31
C SER A 79 14.20 12.11 -2.42
N ILE A 80 13.49 12.67 -3.41
CA ILE A 80 14.11 13.42 -4.50
C ILE A 80 14.69 14.73 -3.99
N ILE A 81 13.99 15.44 -3.11
CA ILE A 81 14.46 16.69 -2.51
C ILE A 81 15.76 16.47 -1.73
N GLN A 82 15.84 15.39 -0.94
CA GLN A 82 17.05 15.02 -0.20
C GLN A 82 18.24 14.74 -1.14
N VAL A 83 18.00 14.03 -2.25
CA VAL A 83 19.03 13.74 -3.26
C VAL A 83 19.49 15.02 -3.97
N LYS A 84 18.58 15.97 -4.22
CA LYS A 84 18.88 17.23 -4.91
C LYS A 84 19.43 18.33 -4.00
N LYS A 85 19.50 18.12 -2.68
CA LYS A 85 20.02 19.08 -1.67
C LYS A 85 19.46 20.50 -1.82
N LEU A 86 18.18 20.62 -2.14
CA LEU A 86 17.52 21.92 -2.24
C LEU A 86 17.23 22.44 -0.83
N PRO A 87 17.47 23.73 -0.53
CA PRO A 87 17.04 24.34 0.72
C PRO A 87 15.50 24.30 0.78
N TYR A 88 14.97 23.42 1.61
CA TYR A 88 13.53 23.19 1.79
C TYR A 88 13.02 24.00 2.98
N LEU A 89 11.87 24.65 2.79
CA LEU A 89 11.15 25.34 3.86
C LEU A 89 10.41 24.28 4.70
N PRO A 90 10.66 24.17 6.03
CA PRO A 90 9.98 23.20 6.86
C PRO A 90 8.45 23.37 6.75
N GLU A 91 7.75 22.32 6.35
CA GLU A 91 6.29 22.28 6.39
C GLU A 91 5.83 22.49 7.84
N LEU A 92 4.88 23.41 8.04
CA LEU A 92 4.25 23.69 9.32
C LEU A 92 3.49 22.43 9.80
N GLY A 93 4.20 21.59 10.54
CA GLY A 93 3.78 20.27 10.99
C GLY A 93 2.76 20.31 12.11
N PHE A 94 1.51 20.67 11.80
CA PHE A 94 0.38 20.44 12.71
C PHE A 94 -0.25 19.03 12.56
N GLY A 95 0.05 18.29 11.48
CA GLY A 95 -0.49 16.93 11.23
C GLY A 95 0.54 15.78 11.29
N HIS A 96 1.83 16.09 11.19
CA HIS A 96 2.93 15.12 11.03
C HIS A 96 3.21 14.30 12.31
N MET A 97 2.88 14.82 13.49
CA MET A 97 3.29 14.22 14.77
C MET A 97 2.60 12.88 15.10
N ARG A 98 1.33 12.66 14.72
CA ARG A 98 0.62 11.39 15.04
C ARG A 98 0.99 10.25 14.10
N PHE A 99 1.13 10.50 12.79
CA PHE A 99 1.49 9.48 11.83
C PHE A 99 2.97 9.09 11.90
N VAL A 100 3.88 10.04 12.17
CA VAL A 100 5.31 9.73 12.39
C VAL A 100 5.55 8.90 13.64
N LEU A 101 4.78 9.11 14.71
CA LEU A 101 4.90 8.29 15.92
C LEU A 101 4.45 6.84 15.64
N PHE A 102 3.40 6.64 14.85
CA PHE A 102 2.95 5.33 14.40
C PHE A 102 3.95 4.69 13.43
N ALA A 103 4.49 5.45 12.48
CA ALA A 103 5.53 4.99 11.55
C ALA A 103 6.82 4.58 12.29
N LYS A 104 7.28 5.38 13.26
CA LYS A 104 8.42 5.00 14.13
C LYS A 104 8.10 3.75 14.94
N ARG A 105 6.87 3.62 15.47
CA ARG A 105 6.44 2.43 16.22
C ARG A 105 6.35 1.18 15.35
N PHE A 106 5.89 1.30 14.11
CA PHE A 106 5.81 0.21 13.14
C PHE A 106 7.20 -0.21 12.66
N ASN A 107 8.06 0.75 12.32
CA ASN A 107 9.42 0.49 11.86
C ASN A 107 10.26 -0.19 12.97
N GLN A 108 10.14 0.28 14.22
CA GLN A 108 10.82 -0.34 15.36
C GLN A 108 10.31 -1.77 15.67
N ASN A 109 9.00 -2.01 15.53
CA ASN A 109 8.42 -3.36 15.64
C ASN A 109 8.78 -4.27 14.46
N PHE A 110 8.93 -3.72 13.25
CA PHE A 110 9.27 -4.47 12.04
C PHE A 110 10.76 -4.84 12.02
N TYR A 111 11.67 -3.93 12.39
CA TYR A 111 13.09 -4.28 12.61
C TYR A 111 13.25 -5.37 13.67
N HIS A 112 12.49 -5.29 14.77
CA HIS A 112 12.50 -6.33 15.79
C HIS A 112 11.93 -7.65 15.23
N GLY A 113 10.78 -7.63 14.54
CA GLY A 113 10.20 -8.83 13.91
C GLY A 113 11.09 -9.48 12.84
N PHE A 114 11.77 -8.68 12.01
CA PHE A 114 12.65 -9.16 10.95
C PHE A 114 13.94 -9.78 11.51
N ILE A 115 14.55 -9.18 12.54
CA ILE A 115 15.69 -9.76 13.25
C ILE A 115 15.32 -11.08 13.95
N TYR A 116 14.12 -11.19 14.52
CA TYR A 116 13.64 -12.45 15.11
C TYR A 116 13.34 -13.52 14.03
N SER A 117 12.78 -13.14 12.90
CA SER A 117 12.51 -14.06 11.77
C SER A 117 13.80 -14.62 11.15
N GLN A 118 14.82 -13.79 10.93
CA GLN A 118 16.13 -14.22 10.43
C GLN A 118 16.87 -15.13 11.45
N ARG A 119 16.65 -14.93 12.76
CA ARG A 119 17.20 -15.82 13.80
C ARG A 119 16.52 -17.20 13.82
N CYS A 120 15.23 -17.28 13.50
CA CYS A 120 14.50 -18.56 13.40
C CYS A 120 14.91 -19.36 12.15
N VAL A 121 15.11 -18.72 10.99
CA VAL A 121 15.58 -19.41 9.76
C VAL A 121 17.04 -19.87 9.87
N GLY A 122 17.87 -19.16 10.65
CA GLY A 122 19.25 -19.57 10.91
C GLY A 122 19.42 -20.82 11.79
N LYS A 123 18.36 -21.28 12.47
CA LYS A 123 18.44 -22.44 13.40
C LYS A 123 18.09 -23.78 12.74
N THR A 124 17.36 -23.78 11.62
CA THR A 124 17.03 -24.99 10.85
C THR A 124 18.12 -25.45 9.90
N ARG A 125 19.20 -24.65 9.70
CA ARG A 125 20.34 -24.99 8.82
C ARG A 125 21.61 -25.41 9.58
N LYS A 126 21.52 -25.69 10.89
CA LYS A 126 22.65 -26.17 11.71
C LYS A 126 22.41 -27.54 12.37
N SER A 127 21.35 -28.25 12.00
CA SER A 127 21.04 -29.61 12.48
C SER A 127 21.04 -30.66 11.36
N VAL A 128 21.70 -30.37 10.25
CA VAL A 128 21.98 -31.31 9.16
C VAL A 128 23.47 -31.23 8.84
N TRP A 129 24.28 -31.49 9.85
CA TRP A 129 25.63 -32.08 9.85
C TRP A 129 25.87 -32.61 11.25
#